data_AF-A0A812XRV7-F1
#
_entry.id   AF-A0A812XRV7-F1
#
_cell.length_a   1.000
_cell.length_b   1.000
_cell.length_c   1.000
_cell.angle_alpha   90.00
_cell.angle_beta   90.00
_cell.angle_gamma   90.00
#
_symmetry.space_group_name_H-M   'P 1'
#
loop_
_entity.id
_entity.type
_entity.pdbx_description
1 polymer ?
#
loop_
_entity_poly.entity_id
_entity_poly.type
_entity_poly.pdbx_seq_one_letter_code
_entity_poly.pdbx_strand_id
1 'polypeptide(L)'
;MALAREAMPSRVSELPATAVSELLDAPPGLTKQSCEFKVALAEACKPPTGRPAAHSEADTISTASGSEDVLDHDLPGDNQVGNDWHNYSTEGVPQQPFADPYANCWQRMTVPLSDHVVGLLSSRRGKQRLSVLQKQSGAHARLNLEWRALHLCGTHQAILNAMVLMELMEGFTVNLPMPLWTELLRCRNLGSHEAPLSLARVQEFLSRRIHVERESFELRVFAPLAERAATIGKVQLLASLCTKQTVELPADCNWNIIKEMQASEKVTMKLEGSRVELIGIVSAVQQAAEDLKRGVRSEEPRPTFLREPPGLTHPGEAQQWLAI
;
A
#
# COMPACT_ATOMS: atom_id res chain seq x y z
N MET A 1 53.19 24.53 14.07
CA MET A 1 52.18 24.41 12.99
C MET A 1 50.84 24.20 13.66
N ALA A 2 50.03 25.27 13.72
CA ALA A 2 48.81 25.35 14.49
C ALA A 2 47.61 24.82 13.68
N LEU A 3 46.77 24.03 14.36
CA LEU A 3 45.54 23.42 13.85
C LEU A 3 44.42 24.47 13.76
N ALA A 4 43.87 24.66 12.56
CA ALA A 4 42.65 25.41 12.34
C ALA A 4 41.44 24.47 12.44
N ARG A 5 40.64 24.65 13.51
CA ARG A 5 39.29 24.09 13.63
C ARG A 5 38.32 25.12 13.06
N GLU A 6 37.70 24.81 11.92
CA GLU A 6 36.57 25.59 11.42
C GLU A 6 35.28 25.15 12.14
N ALA A 7 34.62 26.13 12.75
CA ALA A 7 33.34 25.97 13.41
C ALA A 7 32.21 26.09 12.37
N MET A 8 31.33 25.09 12.31
CA MET A 8 30.09 25.15 11.53
C MET A 8 29.03 25.97 12.28
N PRO A 9 28.31 26.89 11.62
CA PRO A 9 27.19 27.59 12.24
C PRO A 9 25.94 26.69 12.25
N SER A 10 25.50 26.31 13.46
CA SER A 10 24.16 25.80 13.71
C SER A 10 23.13 26.91 13.48
N ARG A 11 22.42 26.85 12.35
CA ARG A 11 21.17 27.60 12.14
C ARG A 11 20.05 26.61 11.82
N VAL A 12 19.35 26.19 12.87
CA VAL A 12 17.97 25.70 12.76
C VAL A 12 17.12 26.94 12.54
N SER A 13 16.77 27.21 11.29
CA SER A 13 15.78 28.23 10.95
C SER A 13 14.41 27.74 11.39
N GLU A 14 13.87 28.38 12.42
CA GLU A 14 12.47 28.32 12.79
C GLU A 14 11.60 28.66 11.58
N LEU A 15 10.74 27.73 11.17
CA LEU A 15 9.68 27.98 10.20
C LEU A 15 8.68 28.96 10.83
N PRO A 16 8.23 29.99 10.10
CA PRO A 16 7.26 30.93 10.62
C PRO A 16 5.91 30.22 10.88
N ALA A 17 5.38 30.41 12.09
CA ALA A 17 4.11 29.83 12.57
C ALA A 17 2.86 30.22 11.73
N THR A 18 3.01 31.09 10.73
CA THR A 18 1.97 31.49 9.79
C THR A 18 1.71 30.49 8.65
N ALA A 19 2.55 29.47 8.46
CA ALA A 19 2.34 28.45 7.41
C ALA A 19 1.43 27.26 7.82
N VAL A 20 0.94 27.23 9.07
CA VAL A 20 0.05 26.15 9.57
C VAL A 20 -1.43 26.53 9.50
N SER A 21 -1.77 27.81 9.37
CA SER A 21 -3.17 28.27 9.34
C SER A 21 -3.84 28.13 7.97
N GLU A 22 -3.09 28.06 6.86
CA GLU A 22 -3.66 27.82 5.52
C GLU A 22 -3.92 26.34 5.19
N LEU A 23 -3.55 25.41 6.07
CA LEU A 23 -3.79 23.97 5.88
C LEU A 23 -5.07 23.47 6.57
N LEU A 24 -5.83 24.35 7.23
CA LEU A 24 -7.03 24.00 8.00
C LEU A 24 -8.36 24.43 7.36
N ASP A 25 -8.33 25.09 6.20
CA ASP A 25 -9.52 25.22 5.34
C ASP A 25 -9.74 23.88 4.62
N ALA A 26 -10.24 22.89 5.37
CA ALA A 26 -10.67 21.63 4.81
C ALA A 26 -11.76 21.93 3.75
N PRO A 27 -11.60 21.48 2.49
CA PRO A 27 -12.60 21.74 1.47
C PRO A 27 -13.95 21.18 1.91
N PRO A 28 -15.07 21.93 1.75
CA PRO A 28 -16.39 21.60 2.29
C PRO A 28 -17.01 20.28 1.76
N GLY A 29 -16.30 19.51 0.94
CA GLY A 29 -16.72 18.20 0.43
C GLY A 29 -16.24 16.98 1.23
N LEU A 30 -15.30 17.12 2.18
CA LEU A 30 -14.73 15.96 2.91
C LEU A 30 -15.66 15.39 4.00
N THR A 31 -16.64 16.16 4.47
CA THR A 31 -17.46 15.78 5.62
C THR A 31 -18.38 14.60 5.36
N LYS A 32 -19.05 14.55 4.19
CA LYS A 32 -20.00 13.46 3.89
C LYS A 32 -19.30 12.11 3.70
N GLN A 33 -18.25 12.05 2.88
CA GLN A 33 -17.46 10.83 2.68
C GLN A 33 -16.74 10.40 3.97
N SER A 34 -16.26 11.36 4.77
CA SER A 34 -15.68 11.03 6.07
C SER A 34 -16.72 10.43 7.02
N CYS A 35 -17.95 10.93 7.03
CA CYS A 35 -19.02 10.38 7.85
C CYS A 35 -19.41 8.98 7.38
N GLU A 36 -19.62 8.78 6.07
CA GLU A 36 -19.96 7.46 5.51
C GLU A 36 -18.87 6.43 5.78
N PHE A 37 -17.59 6.79 5.62
CA PHE A 37 -16.49 5.88 5.91
C PHE A 37 -16.38 5.58 7.41
N LYS A 38 -16.54 6.58 8.29
CA LYS A 38 -16.58 6.36 9.74
C LYS A 38 -17.75 5.46 10.16
N VAL A 39 -18.91 5.63 9.55
CA VAL A 39 -20.09 4.79 9.80
C VAL A 39 -19.85 3.37 9.31
N ALA A 40 -19.37 3.18 8.07
CA ALA A 40 -19.04 1.87 7.52
C ALA A 40 -17.96 1.15 8.35
N LEU A 41 -16.97 1.89 8.84
CA LEU A 41 -15.94 1.34 9.73
C LEU A 41 -16.51 1.01 11.11
N ALA A 42 -17.36 1.86 11.67
CA ALA A 42 -18.03 1.61 12.94
C ALA A 42 -18.94 0.38 12.85
N GLU A 43 -19.66 0.21 11.74
CA GLU A 43 -20.44 -1.00 11.47
C GLU A 43 -19.58 -2.24 11.31
N ALA A 44 -18.47 -2.15 10.56
CA ALA A 44 -17.53 -3.26 10.40
C ALA A 44 -16.82 -3.66 11.71
N CYS A 45 -16.76 -2.74 12.68
CA CYS A 45 -16.19 -2.98 14.01
C CYS A 45 -17.22 -3.45 15.05
N LYS A 46 -18.52 -3.46 14.76
CA LYS A 46 -19.50 -4.02 15.70
C LYS A 46 -19.24 -5.52 15.86
N PRO A 47 -19.19 -6.05 17.10
CA PRO A 47 -19.13 -7.49 17.30
C PRO A 47 -20.35 -8.14 16.62
N PRO A 48 -20.23 -9.33 16.01
CA PRO A 48 -21.35 -10.01 15.39
C PRO A 48 -22.43 -10.24 16.45
N THR A 49 -23.51 -9.44 16.41
CA THR A 49 -24.63 -9.53 17.33
C THR A 49 -25.45 -10.75 16.98
N GLY A 50 -25.17 -11.88 17.64
CA GLY A 50 -26.00 -13.08 17.66
C GLY A 50 -26.07 -13.83 16.32
N ARG A 51 -25.56 -15.07 16.30
CA ARG A 51 -26.04 -16.05 15.31
C ARG A 51 -27.56 -16.19 15.50
N PRO A 52 -28.40 -15.92 14.49
CA PRO A 52 -29.78 -16.38 14.54
C PRO A 52 -29.76 -17.90 14.69
N ALA A 53 -30.56 -18.42 15.62
CA ALA A 53 -30.75 -19.86 15.79
C ALA A 53 -31.13 -20.47 14.45
N ALA A 54 -30.41 -21.52 14.06
CA ALA A 54 -30.63 -22.24 12.82
C ALA A 54 -32.05 -22.83 12.82
N HIS A 55 -32.96 -22.23 12.05
CA HIS A 55 -34.14 -22.92 11.57
C HIS A 55 -33.72 -23.75 10.36
N SER A 56 -33.72 -25.06 10.58
CA SER A 56 -33.59 -26.09 9.55
C SER A 56 -34.86 -26.11 8.71
N GLU A 57 -34.83 -25.48 7.55
CA GLU A 57 -35.76 -25.80 6.46
C GLU A 57 -34.94 -26.37 5.30
N ALA A 58 -35.15 -27.66 5.07
CA ALA A 58 -34.62 -28.40 3.94
C ALA A 58 -35.53 -28.15 2.75
N ASP A 59 -35.08 -27.35 1.79
CA ASP A 59 -35.71 -27.26 0.47
C ASP A 59 -34.79 -27.80 -0.61
N THR A 60 -35.37 -28.72 -1.37
CA THR A 60 -34.77 -29.53 -2.41
C THR A 60 -34.78 -28.72 -3.70
N ILE A 61 -33.61 -28.31 -4.20
CA ILE A 61 -33.51 -27.62 -5.50
C ILE A 61 -32.88 -28.56 -6.53
N SER A 62 -33.67 -28.76 -7.59
CA SER A 62 -33.45 -29.58 -8.76
C SER A 62 -32.29 -29.06 -9.62
N THR A 63 -31.34 -29.94 -9.94
CA THR A 63 -30.25 -29.73 -10.89
C THR A 63 -30.76 -29.76 -12.33
N ALA A 64 -30.67 -28.62 -13.03
CA ALA A 64 -30.75 -28.56 -14.48
C ALA A 64 -29.35 -28.32 -15.06
N SER A 65 -28.85 -29.33 -15.75
CA SER A 65 -27.61 -29.36 -16.52
C SER A 65 -27.77 -28.57 -17.82
N GLY A 66 -26.97 -27.50 -17.98
CA GLY A 66 -26.80 -26.74 -19.21
C GLY A 66 -25.36 -26.84 -19.69
N SER A 67 -25.17 -27.46 -20.86
CA SER A 67 -23.92 -27.58 -21.60
C SER A 67 -23.64 -26.29 -22.37
N GLU A 68 -22.48 -25.67 -22.14
CA GLU A 68 -22.00 -24.55 -22.95
C GLU A 68 -20.86 -25.03 -23.86
N ASP A 69 -21.13 -24.93 -25.17
CA ASP A 69 -20.20 -25.17 -26.26
C ASP A 69 -19.08 -24.12 -26.28
N VAL A 70 -17.84 -24.60 -26.25
CA VAL A 70 -16.63 -23.79 -26.38
C VAL A 70 -16.37 -23.56 -27.87
N LEU A 71 -16.54 -22.31 -28.32
CA LEU A 71 -16.10 -21.85 -29.64
C LEU A 71 -14.65 -21.36 -29.57
N ASP A 72 -13.74 -22.15 -30.15
CA ASP A 72 -12.37 -21.75 -30.48
C ASP A 72 -12.39 -20.63 -31.53
N HIS A 73 -11.99 -19.43 -31.12
CA HIS A 73 -11.68 -18.33 -32.03
C HIS A 73 -10.16 -18.17 -32.15
N ASP A 74 -9.62 -18.69 -33.25
CA ASP A 74 -8.27 -18.42 -33.74
C ASP A 74 -8.05 -16.91 -33.93
N LEU A 75 -7.12 -16.34 -33.15
CA LEU A 75 -6.63 -14.98 -33.33
C LEU A 75 -5.38 -14.97 -34.24
N PRO A 76 -5.31 -14.07 -35.23
CA PRO A 76 -4.20 -14.02 -36.17
C PRO A 76 -2.96 -13.33 -35.59
N GLY A 77 -1.83 -14.04 -35.65
CA GLY A 77 -0.49 -13.52 -35.97
C GLY A 77 0.01 -12.28 -35.24
N ASP A 78 0.75 -12.51 -34.16
CA ASP A 78 1.67 -11.53 -33.56
C ASP A 78 2.68 -11.02 -34.61
N ASN A 79 2.50 -9.76 -35.03
CA ASN A 79 3.47 -9.02 -35.82
C ASN A 79 4.67 -8.67 -34.90
N GLN A 80 5.64 -9.57 -34.81
CA GLN A 80 6.91 -9.36 -34.12
C GLN A 80 7.73 -8.28 -34.86
N VAL A 81 7.50 -7.02 -34.51
CA VAL A 81 8.49 -5.97 -34.76
C VAL A 81 9.64 -6.22 -33.78
N GLY A 82 10.68 -6.88 -34.28
CA GLY A 82 11.91 -7.21 -33.56
C GLY A 82 12.58 -5.96 -33.01
N ASN A 83 12.27 -5.63 -31.76
CA ASN A 83 12.98 -4.65 -30.95
C ASN A 83 14.19 -5.34 -30.31
N ASP A 84 15.15 -5.71 -31.15
CA ASP A 84 16.46 -6.26 -30.74
C ASP A 84 17.32 -5.11 -30.16
N TRP A 85 17.07 -4.79 -28.89
CA TRP A 85 17.81 -3.81 -28.11
C TRP A 85 18.72 -4.49 -27.08
N HIS A 86 19.40 -5.56 -27.47
CA HIS A 86 20.49 -6.13 -26.69
C HIS A 86 21.81 -5.44 -27.05
N ASN A 87 22.39 -4.79 -26.04
CA ASN A 87 23.80 -4.44 -25.86
C ASN A 87 24.75 -4.90 -26.97
N TYR A 88 24.99 -4.01 -27.94
CA TYR A 88 26.24 -4.00 -28.69
C TYR A 88 27.31 -3.33 -27.83
N SER A 89 27.89 -4.07 -26.90
CA SER A 89 29.30 -3.87 -26.54
C SER A 89 30.14 -4.80 -27.42
N THR A 90 30.01 -4.63 -28.73
CA THR A 90 30.92 -5.21 -29.69
C THR A 90 31.96 -4.14 -29.98
N GLU A 91 33.05 -4.16 -29.22
CA GLU A 91 34.20 -3.31 -29.48
C GLU A 91 34.63 -3.51 -30.95
N GLY A 92 34.48 -2.47 -31.77
CA GLY A 92 35.02 -2.44 -33.14
C GLY A 92 34.02 -2.31 -34.29
N VAL A 93 32.70 -2.26 -34.07
CA VAL A 93 31.78 -1.84 -35.15
C VAL A 93 31.79 -0.31 -35.24
N PRO A 94 32.22 0.30 -36.36
CA PRO A 94 32.12 1.75 -36.53
C PRO A 94 30.66 2.13 -36.34
N GLN A 95 30.38 2.95 -35.32
CA GLN A 95 29.07 3.51 -35.08
C GLN A 95 28.67 4.27 -36.34
N GLN A 96 27.87 3.65 -37.21
CA GLN A 96 27.13 4.43 -38.19
C GLN A 96 26.36 5.46 -37.37
N PRO A 97 26.46 6.76 -37.70
CA PRO A 97 25.68 7.77 -37.01
C PRO A 97 24.23 7.35 -37.18
N PHE A 98 23.62 6.84 -36.10
CA PHE A 98 22.21 6.48 -36.09
C PHE A 98 21.49 7.72 -36.60
N ALA A 99 20.90 7.63 -37.80
CA ALA A 99 20.11 8.71 -38.35
C ALA A 99 19.13 9.09 -37.25
N ASP A 100 19.29 10.31 -36.70
CA ASP A 100 18.59 10.71 -35.50
C ASP A 100 17.10 10.54 -35.79
N PRO A 101 16.41 9.53 -35.23
CA PRO A 101 15.00 9.27 -35.54
C PRO A 101 14.14 10.47 -35.10
N TYR A 102 14.73 11.40 -34.36
CA TYR A 102 14.15 12.63 -33.87
C TYR A 102 14.47 13.85 -34.74
N ALA A 103 15.13 13.70 -35.90
CA ALA A 103 15.47 14.82 -36.80
C ALA A 103 14.23 15.64 -37.20
N ASN A 104 13.05 15.00 -37.24
CA ASN A 104 11.77 15.62 -37.57
C ASN A 104 10.88 15.91 -36.36
N CYS A 105 11.39 15.81 -35.12
CA CYS A 105 10.57 16.08 -33.95
C CYS A 105 10.61 17.54 -33.52
N TRP A 106 9.42 18.06 -33.25
CA TRP A 106 9.14 19.48 -33.15
C TRP A 106 9.65 20.05 -31.82
N GLN A 107 9.63 19.24 -30.77
CA GLN A 107 10.11 19.60 -29.44
C GLN A 107 10.81 18.41 -28.79
N ARG A 108 11.86 18.72 -28.02
CA ARG A 108 12.60 17.77 -27.19
C ARG A 108 12.64 18.28 -25.76
N MET A 109 12.44 17.40 -24.80
CA MET A 109 12.52 17.71 -23.38
C MET A 109 13.28 16.60 -22.66
N THR A 110 14.13 16.98 -21.70
CA THR A 110 14.82 16.03 -20.83
C THR A 110 14.26 16.19 -19.44
N VAL A 111 13.71 15.12 -18.88
CA VAL A 111 13.11 15.09 -17.55
C VAL A 111 14.03 14.30 -16.62
N PRO A 112 14.61 14.91 -15.58
CA PRO A 112 15.37 14.17 -14.57
C PRO A 112 14.45 13.20 -13.84
N LEU A 113 14.93 11.98 -13.57
CA LEU A 113 14.15 10.94 -12.90
C LEU A 113 14.69 10.68 -11.50
N SER A 114 13.79 10.33 -10.57
CA SER A 114 14.18 9.78 -9.28
C SER A 114 14.70 8.35 -9.41
N ASP A 115 15.50 7.94 -8.43
CA ASP A 115 16.08 6.61 -8.28
C ASP A 115 15.03 5.50 -8.41
N HIS A 116 13.85 5.72 -7.80
CA HIS A 116 12.73 4.79 -7.85
C HIS A 116 12.23 4.58 -9.29
N VAL A 117 12.03 5.67 -10.04
CA VAL A 117 11.52 5.61 -11.41
C VAL A 117 12.57 5.02 -12.36
N VAL A 118 13.86 5.32 -12.15
CA VAL A 118 14.95 4.67 -12.91
C VAL A 118 14.94 3.16 -12.67
N GLY A 119 14.84 2.71 -11.43
CA GLY A 119 14.71 1.29 -11.10
C GLY A 119 13.47 0.64 -11.73
N LEU A 120 12.34 1.36 -11.70
CA LEU A 120 11.09 0.91 -12.30
C LEU A 120 11.21 0.71 -13.81
N LEU A 121 11.76 1.71 -14.53
CA LEU A 121 11.82 1.75 -15.99
C LEU A 121 12.99 0.93 -16.58
N SER A 122 14.07 0.72 -15.83
CA SER A 122 15.22 -0.10 -16.28
C SER A 122 14.92 -1.60 -16.31
N SER A 123 13.93 -2.07 -15.55
CA SER A 123 13.54 -3.48 -15.51
C SER A 123 12.90 -3.98 -16.82
N ARG A 124 12.81 -5.30 -17.00
CA ARG A 124 12.08 -5.91 -18.14
C ARG A 124 10.63 -5.42 -18.22
N ARG A 125 9.94 -5.34 -17.08
CA ARG A 125 8.58 -4.77 -16.98
C ARG A 125 8.59 -3.25 -17.19
N GLY A 126 9.68 -2.59 -16.85
CA GLY A 126 9.92 -1.17 -17.11
C GLY A 126 9.91 -0.82 -18.60
N LYS A 127 10.52 -1.65 -19.45
CA LYS A 127 10.45 -1.47 -20.92
C LYS A 127 9.01 -1.50 -21.44
N GLN A 128 8.19 -2.43 -20.93
CA GLN A 128 6.77 -2.50 -21.29
C GLN A 128 6.02 -1.25 -20.82
N ARG A 129 6.29 -0.76 -19.60
CA ARG A 129 5.72 0.49 -19.09
C ARG A 129 6.12 1.70 -19.93
N LEU A 130 7.37 1.76 -20.38
CA LEU A 130 7.86 2.82 -21.25
C LEU A 130 7.12 2.79 -22.61
N SER A 131 6.89 1.60 -23.17
CA SER A 131 6.08 1.45 -24.38
C SER A 131 4.62 1.89 -24.18
N VAL A 132 4.02 1.54 -23.03
CA VAL A 132 2.67 2.02 -22.66
C VAL A 132 2.65 3.54 -22.51
N LEU A 133 3.66 4.14 -21.86
CA LEU A 133 3.81 5.58 -21.74
C LEU A 133 3.86 6.25 -23.11
N GLN A 134 4.67 5.72 -24.04
CA GLN A 134 4.76 6.24 -25.41
C GLN A 134 3.41 6.14 -26.14
N LYS A 135 2.73 4.99 -26.04
CA LYS A 135 1.43 4.76 -26.67
C LYS A 135 0.34 5.69 -26.12
N GLN A 136 0.30 5.91 -24.81
CA GLN A 136 -0.72 6.73 -24.16
C GLN A 136 -0.46 8.23 -24.32
N SER A 137 0.80 8.66 -24.26
CA SER A 137 1.15 10.08 -24.41
C SER A 137 1.22 10.53 -25.88
N GLY A 138 1.53 9.61 -26.80
CA GLY A 138 1.92 9.94 -28.17
C GLY A 138 3.32 10.52 -28.29
N ALA A 139 4.06 10.65 -27.18
CA ALA A 139 5.44 11.11 -27.20
C ALA A 139 6.40 9.93 -27.34
N HIS A 140 7.47 10.11 -28.09
CA HIS A 140 8.59 9.18 -28.04
C HIS A 140 9.38 9.41 -26.76
N ALA A 141 9.59 8.35 -25.98
CA ALA A 141 10.28 8.40 -24.69
C ALA A 141 11.49 7.47 -24.67
N ARG A 142 12.68 7.96 -24.31
CA ARG A 142 13.91 7.16 -24.21
C ARG A 142 14.55 7.35 -22.85
N LEU A 143 14.75 6.25 -22.12
CA LEU A 143 15.45 6.26 -20.84
C LEU A 143 16.96 6.36 -21.09
N ASN A 144 17.61 7.34 -20.46
CA ASN A 144 19.05 7.46 -20.38
C ASN A 144 19.50 7.16 -18.95
N LEU A 145 20.17 6.01 -18.77
CA LEU A 145 20.62 5.55 -17.47
C LEU A 145 21.84 6.31 -16.94
N GLU A 146 22.70 6.77 -17.83
CA GLU A 146 23.90 7.53 -17.48
C GLU A 146 23.53 8.86 -16.82
N TRP A 147 22.56 9.57 -17.39
CA TRP A 147 22.08 10.86 -16.86
C TRP A 147 20.86 10.73 -15.97
N ARG A 148 20.38 9.50 -15.72
CA ARG A 148 19.18 9.22 -14.92
C ARG A 148 17.99 10.08 -15.36
N ALA A 149 17.78 10.18 -16.67
CA ALA A 149 16.82 11.09 -17.26
C ALA A 149 15.97 10.39 -18.33
N LEU A 150 14.77 10.90 -18.55
CA LEU A 150 13.90 10.51 -19.65
C LEU A 150 13.91 11.59 -20.73
N HIS A 151 14.36 11.22 -21.93
CA HIS A 151 14.26 12.09 -23.10
C HIS A 151 12.90 11.89 -23.77
N LEU A 152 12.14 12.97 -23.86
CA LEU A 152 10.83 13.03 -24.50
C LEU A 152 10.93 13.84 -25.80
N CYS A 153 10.27 13.37 -26.84
CA CYS A 153 10.26 14.02 -28.15
C CYS A 153 8.90 13.82 -28.82
N GLY A 154 8.32 14.89 -29.33
CA GLY A 154 6.94 14.88 -29.85
C GLY A 154 6.35 16.28 -30.00
N THR A 155 5.02 16.35 -30.12
CA THR A 155 4.29 17.62 -30.03
C THR A 155 4.29 18.13 -28.59
N HIS A 156 4.03 19.43 -28.40
CA HIS A 156 3.95 20.03 -27.07
C HIS A 156 2.94 19.29 -26.17
N GLN A 157 1.74 19.01 -26.69
CA GLN A 157 0.70 18.29 -25.96
C GLN A 157 1.12 16.87 -25.59
N ALA A 158 1.82 16.15 -26.48
CA ALA A 158 2.28 14.80 -26.21
C ALA A 158 3.32 14.77 -25.08
N ILE A 159 4.25 15.75 -25.06
CA ILE A 159 5.23 15.89 -23.99
C ILE A 159 4.53 16.19 -22.65
N LEU A 160 3.56 17.11 -22.62
CA LEU A 160 2.78 17.40 -21.42
C LEU A 160 2.03 16.16 -20.92
N ASN A 161 1.40 15.40 -21.82
CA ASN A 161 0.73 14.15 -21.45
C ASN A 161 1.71 13.12 -20.88
N ALA A 162 2.91 12.99 -21.47
CA ALA A 162 3.94 12.11 -20.95
C ALA A 162 4.40 12.55 -19.54
N MET A 163 4.54 13.85 -19.29
CA MET A 163 4.88 14.36 -17.95
C MET A 163 3.81 14.01 -16.91
N VAL A 164 2.52 14.20 -17.22
CA VAL A 164 1.42 13.81 -16.31
C VAL A 164 1.43 12.31 -16.03
N LEU A 165 1.64 11.48 -17.05
CA LEU A 165 1.73 10.02 -16.87
C LEU A 165 2.98 9.61 -16.07
N MET A 166 4.09 10.33 -16.22
CA MET A 166 5.29 10.15 -15.42
C MET A 166 5.05 10.48 -13.94
N GLU A 167 4.38 11.60 -13.65
CA GLU A 167 3.97 11.95 -12.28
C GLU A 167 3.08 10.87 -11.66
N LEU A 168 2.13 10.32 -12.43
CA LEU A 168 1.27 9.22 -11.99
C LEU A 168 2.05 7.92 -11.71
N MET A 169 3.11 7.63 -12.48
CA MET A 169 3.94 6.46 -12.27
C MET A 169 4.85 6.59 -11.05
N GLU A 170 5.40 7.78 -10.81
CA GLU A 170 6.24 8.07 -9.66
C GLU A 170 5.43 8.11 -8.36
N GLY A 171 4.27 8.77 -8.42
CA GLY A 171 3.44 9.08 -7.27
C GLY A 171 4.15 9.99 -6.28
N PHE A 172 3.54 10.18 -5.12
CA PHE A 172 4.17 10.85 -3.98
C PHE A 172 4.11 9.98 -2.74
N THR A 173 5.05 10.19 -1.82
CA THR A 173 5.07 9.50 -0.52
C THR A 173 4.38 10.33 0.56
N VAL A 174 3.69 9.62 1.45
CA VAL A 174 3.04 10.15 2.65
C VAL A 174 3.59 9.40 3.85
N ASN A 175 4.15 10.13 4.82
CA ASN A 175 4.57 9.55 6.08
C ASN A 175 3.34 9.08 6.86
N LEU A 176 3.40 7.83 7.33
CA LEU A 176 2.36 7.20 8.12
C LEU A 176 2.77 7.18 9.60
N PRO A 177 1.81 7.37 10.51
CA PRO A 177 2.05 7.05 11.90
C PRO A 177 2.14 5.53 12.06
N MET A 178 3.02 5.09 12.97
CA MET A 178 3.31 3.68 13.23
C MET A 178 2.03 2.81 13.38
N PRO A 179 0.98 3.23 14.11
CA PRO A 179 -0.22 2.42 14.26
C PRO A 179 -0.94 2.10 12.95
N LEU A 180 -1.10 3.10 12.07
CA LEU A 180 -1.73 2.90 10.77
C LEU A 180 -0.85 2.01 9.88
N TRP A 181 0.45 2.26 9.83
CA TRP A 181 1.38 1.45 9.03
C TRP A 181 1.37 -0.02 9.45
N THR A 182 1.44 -0.30 10.74
CA THR A 182 1.39 -1.68 11.29
C THR A 182 0.08 -2.36 10.91
N GLU A 183 -1.03 -1.64 11.03
CA GLU A 183 -2.34 -2.18 10.69
C GLU A 183 -2.48 -2.47 9.18
N LEU A 184 -1.98 -1.59 8.31
CA LEU A 184 -1.98 -1.82 6.86
C LEU A 184 -1.12 -3.05 6.48
N LEU A 185 0.02 -3.25 7.13
CA LEU A 185 0.86 -4.43 6.92
C LEU A 185 0.19 -5.71 7.43
N ARG A 186 -0.47 -5.66 8.60
CA ARG A 186 -1.24 -6.78 9.15
C ARG A 186 -2.36 -7.19 8.20
N CYS A 187 -3.16 -6.22 7.75
CA CYS A 187 -4.31 -6.47 6.86
C CYS A 187 -3.90 -6.96 5.46
N ARG A 188 -2.65 -6.73 5.02
CA ARG A 188 -2.15 -7.27 3.75
C ARG A 188 -2.15 -8.80 3.72
N ASN A 189 -1.92 -9.44 4.86
CA ASN A 189 -1.79 -10.90 4.96
C ASN A 189 -3.13 -11.60 5.19
N LEU A 190 -4.19 -10.87 5.57
CA LEU A 190 -5.47 -11.42 6.03
C LEU A 190 -6.52 -11.61 4.91
N GLY A 191 -6.16 -11.41 3.65
CA GLY A 191 -7.13 -11.37 2.54
C GLY A 191 -7.91 -10.06 2.50
N SER A 192 -8.32 -9.64 1.30
CA SER A 192 -8.78 -8.27 1.03
C SER A 192 -10.13 -7.87 1.63
N HIS A 193 -10.97 -8.81 2.07
CA HIS A 193 -12.39 -8.50 2.33
C HIS A 193 -12.79 -8.41 3.80
N GLU A 194 -12.09 -9.11 4.70
CA GLU A 194 -12.51 -9.24 6.11
C GLU A 194 -12.04 -8.09 6.99
N ALA A 195 -10.90 -7.47 6.65
CA ALA A 195 -10.34 -6.40 7.47
C ALA A 195 -10.92 -5.03 7.07
N PRO A 196 -11.39 -4.22 8.04
CA PRO A 196 -11.91 -2.88 7.78
C PRO A 196 -10.89 -1.93 7.14
N LEU A 197 -9.59 -2.13 7.41
CA LEU A 197 -8.47 -1.38 6.82
C LEU A 197 -7.67 -2.22 5.82
N SER A 198 -8.33 -3.12 5.09
CA SER A 198 -7.68 -3.83 3.99
C SER A 198 -7.18 -2.85 2.92
N LEU A 199 -6.10 -3.21 2.22
CA LEU A 199 -5.54 -2.36 1.17
C LEU A 199 -6.57 -2.03 0.07
N ALA A 200 -7.45 -2.98 -0.26
CA ALA A 200 -8.52 -2.76 -1.23
C ALA A 200 -9.50 -1.66 -0.78
N ARG A 201 -9.98 -1.72 0.47
CA ARG A 201 -10.87 -0.69 1.03
C ARG A 201 -10.19 0.67 1.15
N VAL A 202 -8.91 0.69 1.52
CA VAL A 202 -8.13 1.93 1.59
C VAL A 202 -7.94 2.52 0.19
N GLN A 203 -7.64 1.70 -0.82
CA GLN A 203 -7.55 2.15 -2.21
C GLN A 203 -8.87 2.70 -2.73
N GLU A 204 -10.00 2.05 -2.41
CA GLU A 204 -11.34 2.51 -2.75
C GLU A 204 -11.65 3.87 -2.09
N PHE A 205 -11.40 3.99 -0.79
CA PHE A 205 -11.61 5.21 -0.02
C PHE A 205 -10.77 6.40 -0.53
N LEU A 206 -9.50 6.13 -0.86
CA LEU A 206 -8.63 7.13 -1.48
C LEU A 206 -9.00 7.37 -2.96
N SER A 207 -9.67 6.40 -3.59
CA SER A 207 -9.89 6.30 -5.03
C SER A 207 -8.58 6.33 -5.83
N ARG A 208 -7.50 5.82 -5.22
CA ARG A 208 -6.14 5.85 -5.78
C ARG A 208 -5.48 4.50 -5.59
N ARG A 209 -4.57 4.17 -6.51
CA ARG A 209 -3.65 3.06 -6.29
C ARG A 209 -2.64 3.49 -5.24
N ILE A 210 -2.34 2.60 -4.30
CA ILE A 210 -1.35 2.83 -3.26
C ILE A 210 -0.36 1.68 -3.18
N HIS A 211 0.78 1.94 -2.55
CA HIS A 211 1.75 0.96 -2.15
C HIS A 211 2.23 1.29 -0.73
N VAL A 212 2.20 0.31 0.17
CA VAL A 212 2.71 0.46 1.54
C VAL A 212 4.15 -0.04 1.54
N GLU A 213 5.08 0.86 1.84
CA GLU A 213 6.49 0.52 1.93
C GLU A 213 6.72 -0.37 3.17
N ARG A 214 7.51 -1.43 3.02
CA ARG A 214 7.72 -2.44 4.08
C ARG A 214 8.81 -2.06 5.07
N GLU A 215 9.73 -1.20 4.64
CA GLU A 215 10.94 -0.86 5.38
C GLU A 215 10.89 0.56 5.94
N SER A 216 9.97 1.39 5.44
CA SER A 216 9.71 2.74 5.92
C SER A 216 8.24 2.91 6.29
N PHE A 217 7.96 3.82 7.23
CA PHE A 217 6.60 4.21 7.60
C PHE A 217 5.99 5.11 6.53
N GLU A 218 5.95 4.66 5.28
CA GLU A 218 5.54 5.46 4.13
C GLU A 218 4.46 4.76 3.31
N LEU A 219 3.54 5.57 2.81
CA LEU A 219 2.54 5.20 1.82
C LEU A 219 2.84 5.93 0.52
N ARG A 220 3.18 5.19 -0.53
CA ARG A 220 3.27 5.73 -1.87
C ARG A 220 1.89 5.76 -2.52
N VAL A 221 1.46 6.93 -2.95
CA VAL A 221 0.18 7.16 -3.63
C VAL A 221 0.46 7.50 -5.09
N PHE A 222 -0.10 6.72 -6.01
CA PHE A 222 -0.01 6.97 -7.45
C PHE A 222 -1.12 7.93 -7.87
N ALA A 223 -0.85 9.23 -7.75
CA ALA A 223 -1.78 10.32 -8.06
C ALA A 223 -1.01 11.59 -8.48
N PRO A 224 -1.64 12.53 -9.20
CA PRO A 224 -1.01 13.80 -9.58
C PRO A 224 -0.62 14.62 -8.34
N LEU A 225 0.46 15.40 -8.44
CA LEU A 225 0.96 16.20 -7.30
C LEU A 225 -0.06 17.23 -6.82
N ALA A 226 -0.91 17.74 -7.73
CA ALA A 226 -2.00 18.66 -7.40
C ALA A 226 -3.01 18.10 -6.38
N GLU A 227 -3.14 16.76 -6.30
CA GLU A 227 -4.06 16.09 -5.37
C GLU A 227 -3.41 15.68 -4.03
N ARG A 228 -2.14 16.05 -3.83
CA ARG A 228 -1.35 15.62 -2.67
C ARG A 228 -1.99 16.04 -1.34
N ALA A 229 -2.36 17.31 -1.21
CA ALA A 229 -2.92 17.84 0.03
C ALA A 229 -4.24 17.13 0.42
N ALA A 230 -5.16 16.98 -0.54
CA ALA A 230 -6.43 16.30 -0.33
C ALA A 230 -6.24 14.84 0.08
N THR A 231 -5.29 14.14 -0.56
CA THR A 231 -4.97 12.75 -0.24
C THR A 231 -4.33 12.62 1.15
N ILE A 232 -3.41 13.51 1.50
CA ILE A 232 -2.80 13.54 2.85
C ILE A 232 -3.90 13.69 3.91
N GLY A 233 -4.87 14.58 3.71
CA GLY A 233 -6.01 14.73 4.62
C GLY A 233 -6.82 13.44 4.80
N LYS A 234 -7.08 12.70 3.71
CA LYS A 234 -7.72 11.38 3.78
C LYS A 234 -6.87 10.34 4.53
N VAL A 235 -5.56 10.33 4.32
CA VAL A 235 -4.64 9.43 5.03
C VAL A 235 -4.57 9.76 6.53
N GLN A 236 -4.60 11.05 6.89
CA GLN A 236 -4.68 11.49 8.29
C GLN A 236 -5.99 11.07 8.95
N LEU A 237 -7.10 11.09 8.20
CA LEU A 237 -8.36 10.55 8.69
C LEU A 237 -8.24 9.05 8.99
N LEU A 238 -7.65 8.25 8.09
CA LEU A 238 -7.37 6.84 8.35
C LEU A 238 -6.49 6.64 9.58
N ALA A 239 -5.48 7.50 9.74
CA ALA A 239 -4.58 7.45 10.88
C ALA A 239 -5.31 7.67 12.21
N SER A 240 -6.31 8.54 12.24
CA SER A 240 -7.13 8.79 13.44
C SER A 240 -7.96 7.58 13.91
N LEU A 241 -8.11 6.56 13.05
CA LEU A 241 -8.85 5.33 13.35
C LEU A 241 -7.96 4.26 13.99
N CYS A 242 -6.63 4.45 13.93
CA CYS A 242 -5.66 3.54 14.51
C CYS A 242 -5.03 4.15 15.75
N THR A 243 -4.75 3.32 16.74
CA THR A 243 -4.07 3.74 17.97
C THR A 243 -3.03 2.74 18.42
N LYS A 244 -2.14 3.21 19.29
CA LYS A 244 -1.20 2.40 20.05
C LYS A 244 -1.52 2.58 21.53
N GLN A 245 -1.64 1.47 22.24
CA GLN A 245 -1.85 1.46 23.68
C GLN A 245 -0.89 0.48 24.34
N THR A 246 -0.23 0.90 25.41
CA THR A 246 0.63 0.02 26.20
C THR A 246 -0.11 -0.44 27.45
N VAL A 247 -0.04 -1.74 27.73
CA VAL A 247 -0.61 -2.38 28.93
C VAL A 247 0.55 -2.99 29.72
N GLU A 248 0.66 -2.61 30.99
CA GLU A 248 1.59 -3.23 31.94
C GLU A 248 1.00 -4.53 32.45
N LEU A 249 1.79 -5.60 32.40
CA LEU A 249 1.46 -6.91 32.91
C LEU A 249 2.17 -7.17 34.23
N PRO A 250 1.54 -7.91 35.16
CA PRO A 250 2.21 -8.49 36.30
C PRO A 250 3.35 -9.42 35.88
N ALA A 251 4.38 -9.54 36.72
CA ALA A 251 5.57 -10.33 36.44
C ALA A 251 5.28 -11.84 36.28
N ASP A 252 4.18 -12.30 36.84
CA ASP A 252 3.67 -13.67 36.84
C ASP A 252 2.61 -13.95 35.75
N CYS A 253 2.43 -13.02 34.81
CA CYS A 253 1.44 -13.19 33.74
C CYS A 253 1.72 -14.45 32.88
N ASN A 254 0.68 -15.25 32.64
CA ASN A 254 0.76 -16.43 31.78
C ASN A 254 0.83 -16.05 30.30
N TRP A 255 2.00 -16.23 29.69
CA TRP A 255 2.27 -15.94 28.28
C TRP A 255 1.37 -16.68 27.29
N ASN A 256 0.82 -17.84 27.65
CA ASN A 256 -0.05 -18.59 26.76
C ASN A 256 -1.37 -17.86 26.50
N ILE A 257 -1.92 -17.18 27.51
CA ILE A 257 -3.14 -16.37 27.37
C ILE A 257 -2.92 -15.24 26.35
N ILE A 258 -1.74 -14.62 26.37
CA ILE A 258 -1.38 -13.54 25.46
C ILE A 258 -1.26 -14.05 24.03
N LYS A 259 -0.66 -15.23 23.82
CA LYS A 259 -0.56 -15.86 22.50
C LYS A 259 -1.94 -16.25 21.95
N GLU A 260 -2.81 -16.78 22.80
CA GLU A 260 -4.20 -17.10 22.43
C GLU A 260 -4.97 -15.84 22.04
N MET A 261 -4.84 -14.77 22.82
CA MET A 261 -5.42 -13.47 22.49
C MET A 261 -4.88 -12.90 21.17
N GLN A 262 -3.58 -13.03 20.92
CA GLN A 262 -2.99 -12.57 19.66
C GLN A 262 -3.58 -13.29 18.44
N ALA A 263 -3.99 -14.56 18.59
CA ALA A 263 -4.63 -15.33 17.52
C ALA A 263 -6.12 -14.97 17.33
N SER A 264 -6.83 -14.61 18.41
CA SER A 264 -8.26 -14.28 18.35
C SER A 264 -8.54 -12.82 18.04
N GLU A 265 -7.64 -11.91 18.43
CA GLU A 265 -7.87 -10.48 18.38
C GLU A 265 -7.46 -9.87 17.04
N LYS A 266 -8.22 -8.86 16.61
CA LYS A 266 -7.94 -8.09 15.39
C LYS A 266 -6.87 -7.01 15.62
N VAL A 267 -5.91 -7.24 16.52
CA VAL A 267 -4.87 -6.29 16.91
C VAL A 267 -3.48 -6.91 16.77
N THR A 268 -2.48 -6.08 16.50
CA THR A 268 -1.07 -6.47 16.60
C THR A 268 -0.62 -6.30 18.05
N MET A 269 -0.04 -7.35 18.62
CA MET A 269 0.54 -7.33 19.96
C MET A 269 2.06 -7.42 19.84
N LYS A 270 2.77 -6.51 20.51
CA LYS A 270 4.24 -6.56 20.66
C LYS A 270 4.58 -6.67 22.13
N LEU A 271 5.48 -7.59 22.45
CA LEU A 271 5.89 -7.83 23.82
C LEU A 271 7.26 -7.22 24.10
N GLU A 272 7.35 -6.41 25.15
CA GLU A 272 8.57 -5.77 25.63
C GLU A 272 8.70 -5.96 27.14
N GLY A 273 9.27 -7.09 27.55
CA GLY A 273 9.40 -7.43 28.98
C GLY A 273 8.03 -7.61 29.64
N SER A 274 7.68 -6.76 30.62
CA SER A 274 6.38 -6.75 31.29
C SER A 274 5.33 -5.89 30.57
N ARG A 275 5.64 -5.32 29.41
CA ARG A 275 4.76 -4.42 28.67
C ARG A 275 4.26 -5.08 27.40
N VAL A 276 2.96 -5.00 27.17
CA VAL A 276 2.36 -5.35 25.88
C VAL A 276 1.94 -4.07 25.18
N GLU A 277 2.50 -3.83 23.99
CA GLU A 277 2.00 -2.81 23.08
C GLU A 277 0.93 -3.39 22.18
N LEU A 278 -0.25 -2.81 22.24
CA LEU A 278 -1.39 -3.11 21.38
C LEU A 278 -1.48 -2.06 20.28
N ILE A 279 -1.56 -2.52 19.04
CA ILE A 279 -1.58 -1.66 17.86
C ILE A 279 -2.69 -2.14 16.94
N GLY A 280 -3.57 -1.24 16.52
CA GLY A 280 -4.67 -1.57 15.63
C GLY A 280 -5.74 -0.48 15.65
N ILE A 281 -6.96 -0.86 15.27
CA ILE A 281 -8.11 0.05 15.30
C ILE A 281 -8.49 0.39 16.73
N VAL A 282 -8.84 1.66 16.98
CA VAL A 282 -9.12 2.21 18.32
C VAL A 282 -10.02 1.31 19.16
N SER A 283 -11.17 0.89 18.61
CA SER A 283 -12.13 0.03 19.34
C SER A 283 -11.57 -1.35 19.66
N ALA A 284 -10.87 -1.98 18.71
CA ALA A 284 -10.26 -3.29 18.90
C ALA A 284 -9.12 -3.24 19.94
N VAL A 285 -8.31 -2.18 19.91
CA VAL A 285 -7.23 -1.96 20.88
C VAL A 285 -7.78 -1.73 22.29
N GLN A 286 -8.84 -0.93 22.42
CA GLN A 286 -9.50 -0.71 23.71
C GLN A 286 -10.07 -2.01 24.29
N GLN A 287 -10.78 -2.79 23.47
CA GLN A 287 -11.34 -4.08 23.88
C GLN A 287 -10.23 -5.05 24.31
N ALA A 288 -9.19 -5.22 23.49
CA ALA A 288 -8.06 -6.08 23.81
C ALA A 288 -7.32 -5.63 25.09
N ALA A 289 -7.23 -4.32 25.34
CA ALA A 289 -6.63 -3.78 26.57
C ALA A 289 -7.46 -4.11 27.81
N GLU A 290 -8.78 -4.03 27.72
CA GLU A 290 -9.68 -4.42 28.80
C GLU A 290 -9.65 -5.93 29.06
N ASP A 291 -9.62 -6.73 28.00
CA ASP A 291 -9.57 -8.19 28.11
C ASP A 291 -8.25 -8.68 28.67
N LEU A 292 -7.14 -8.03 28.33
CA LEU A 292 -5.84 -8.28 28.97
C LEU A 292 -5.89 -7.94 30.45
N LYS A 293 -6.39 -6.76 30.82
CA LYS A 293 -6.50 -6.35 32.23
C LYS A 293 -7.39 -7.28 33.04
N ARG A 294 -8.42 -7.86 32.42
CA ARG A 294 -9.34 -8.81 33.06
C ARG A 294 -8.70 -10.19 33.19
N GLY A 295 -8.15 -10.73 32.09
CA GLY A 295 -7.54 -12.05 32.05
C GLY A 295 -6.34 -12.19 32.99
N VAL A 296 -5.61 -11.10 33.20
CA VAL A 296 -4.52 -11.03 34.17
C VAL A 296 -5.01 -11.13 35.62
N ARG A 297 -6.22 -10.64 35.94
CA ARG A 297 -6.74 -10.63 37.32
C ARG A 297 -7.43 -11.93 37.70
N SER A 298 -7.96 -12.64 36.72
CA SER A 298 -8.62 -13.93 36.91
C SER A 298 -7.56 -15.03 36.78
N GLU A 299 -6.99 -15.48 37.90
CA GLU A 299 -6.33 -16.80 37.98
C GLU A 299 -7.31 -17.95 37.75
N GLU A 300 -8.62 -17.66 37.69
CA GLU A 300 -9.60 -18.66 37.35
C GLU A 300 -9.28 -19.23 35.96
N PRO A 301 -8.98 -20.54 35.85
CA PRO A 301 -8.76 -21.18 34.57
C PRO A 301 -10.00 -20.94 33.73
N ARG A 302 -9.84 -20.15 32.65
CA ARG A 302 -10.93 -19.99 31.67
C ARG A 302 -11.37 -21.41 31.30
N PRO A 303 -12.66 -21.74 31.39
CA PRO A 303 -13.13 -23.01 30.87
C PRO A 303 -12.70 -23.01 29.42
N THR A 304 -11.83 -23.96 29.08
CA THR A 304 -11.39 -24.20 27.72
C THR A 304 -12.66 -24.48 26.96
N PHE A 305 -13.23 -23.43 26.34
CA PHE A 305 -14.20 -23.61 25.29
C PHE A 305 -13.41 -24.30 24.21
N LEU A 306 -13.42 -25.64 24.26
CA LEU A 306 -13.13 -26.51 23.15
C LEU A 306 -14.11 -26.07 22.06
N ARG A 307 -13.74 -25.02 21.35
CA ARG A 307 -14.23 -24.77 20.01
C ARG A 307 -13.69 -25.98 19.27
N GLU A 308 -14.54 -27.01 19.16
CA GLU A 308 -14.29 -28.10 18.24
C GLU A 308 -13.87 -27.46 16.92
N PRO A 309 -12.67 -27.79 16.40
CA PRO A 309 -12.23 -27.23 15.15
C PRO A 309 -13.32 -27.57 14.12
N PRO A 310 -13.88 -26.59 13.39
CA PRO A 310 -14.79 -26.90 12.30
C PRO A 310 -14.05 -27.86 11.38
N GLY A 311 -14.60 -29.06 11.19
CA GLY A 311 -13.94 -30.19 10.54
C GLY A 311 -13.20 -29.77 9.28
N LEU A 312 -11.86 -29.65 9.39
CA LEU A 312 -10.96 -29.49 8.27
C LEU A 312 -10.44 -30.88 7.90
N THR A 313 -11.24 -31.58 7.11
CA THR A 313 -10.82 -32.75 6.34
C THR A 313 -9.99 -32.28 5.14
N HIS A 314 -8.76 -31.79 5.30
CA HIS A 314 -7.76 -31.82 4.21
C HIS A 314 -6.33 -31.73 4.76
N PRO A 315 -5.56 -32.83 4.76
CA PRO A 315 -4.15 -32.83 5.11
C PRO A 315 -3.33 -32.38 3.89
N GLY A 316 -2.79 -31.15 3.90
CA GLY A 316 -2.01 -30.68 2.75
C GLY A 316 -1.05 -29.52 2.97
N GLU A 317 -1.35 -28.52 3.80
CA GLU A 317 -0.56 -27.28 3.79
C GLU A 317 -0.41 -26.68 5.20
N ALA A 318 0.68 -27.04 5.88
CA ALA A 318 1.06 -26.41 7.15
C ALA A 318 2.58 -26.34 7.32
N GLN A 319 3.30 -25.60 6.47
CA GLN A 319 4.66 -25.14 6.76
C GLN A 319 4.95 -23.80 6.08
N GLN A 320 4.79 -22.69 6.81
CA GLN A 320 5.63 -21.47 6.75
C GLN A 320 5.01 -20.34 7.58
N TRP A 321 5.33 -20.25 8.88
CA TRP A 321 5.16 -19.02 9.65
C TRP A 321 6.22 -18.94 10.74
N LEU A 322 7.38 -18.36 10.43
CA LEU A 322 8.33 -17.77 11.39
C LEU A 322 9.30 -16.87 10.61
N ALA A 323 8.94 -15.59 10.48
CA ALA A 323 9.84 -14.43 10.35
C ALA A 323 9.00 -13.18 9.99
N ILE A 324 8.67 -12.38 11.00
CA ILE A 324 8.52 -10.92 10.88
C ILE A 324 9.52 -10.33 11.85
#